data_AF-A0A959Y3S5-F1
#
_entry.id   AF-A0A959Y3S5-F1
#
_cell.length_a   1.000
_cell.length_b   1.000
_cell.length_c   1.000
_cell.angle_alpha   90.00
_cell.angle_beta   90.00
_cell.angle_gamma   90.00
#
_symmetry.space_group_name_H-M   'P 1'
#
loop_
_entity.id
_entity.type
_entity.pdbx_description
1 polymer ?
#
loop_
_entity_poly.entity_id
_entity_poly.type
_entity_poly.pdbx_seq_one_letter_code
_entity_poly.pdbx_strand_id
1 'polypeptide(L)'
;MTLEEYTSIYTPEDAVGWHCIDAHLATLYGERKPRHYAPPLHFIAGGTDPLDGTSFYDHPGDPAHIHVVSYGLSALYYDESAVGALYSGLGFELTFRVVPEPGEEGDPTWVTGLMNNLARYLHDSGRWFEPNEFIPGNGPIRLGKDTDITGLAITEDPELGTITTPHGEVRFL
;
A
#
# COMPACT_ATOMS: atom_id res chain seq x y z
N MET A 1 9.68 -8.32 19.23
CA MET A 1 10.97 -7.61 19.45
C MET A 1 10.79 -6.70 20.65
N THR A 2 11.81 -6.58 21.50
CA THR A 2 11.83 -5.62 22.62
C THR A 2 12.39 -4.27 22.17
N LEU A 3 12.13 -3.19 22.92
CA LEU A 3 12.69 -1.87 22.62
C LEU A 3 14.23 -1.85 22.68
N GLU A 4 14.83 -2.61 23.60
CA GLU A 4 16.28 -2.74 23.70
C GLU A 4 16.89 -3.36 22.44
N GLU A 5 16.33 -4.47 21.96
CA GLU A 5 16.74 -5.09 20.70
C GLU A 5 16.55 -4.13 19.52
N TYR A 6 15.40 -3.46 19.46
CA TYR A 6 15.06 -2.52 18.39
C TYR A 6 16.09 -1.39 18.24
N THR A 7 16.39 -0.69 19.34
CA THR A 7 17.37 0.42 19.34
C THR A 7 18.82 -0.03 19.12
N SER A 8 19.12 -1.32 19.30
CA SER A 8 20.43 -1.89 18.97
C SER A 8 20.60 -2.23 17.48
N ILE A 9 19.49 -2.42 16.76
CA ILE A 9 19.47 -2.86 15.35
C ILE A 9 19.20 -1.68 14.41
N TYR A 10 18.27 -0.78 14.78
CA TYR A 10 17.78 0.29 13.92
C TYR A 10 18.17 1.67 14.44
N THR A 11 18.33 2.62 13.51
CA THR A 11 18.56 4.04 13.79
C THR A 11 17.40 4.90 13.27
N PRO A 12 17.26 6.17 13.70
CA PRO A 12 16.21 7.07 13.23
C PRO A 12 16.17 7.29 11.71
N GLU A 13 17.24 6.97 10.99
CA GLU A 13 17.32 7.04 9.53
C GLU A 13 16.73 5.82 8.82
N ASP A 14 16.40 4.75 9.55
CA ASP A 14 15.88 3.51 8.97
C ASP A 14 14.39 3.58 8.64
N ALA A 15 14.04 3.11 7.45
CA ALA A 15 12.67 2.85 7.02
C ALA A 15 12.25 1.42 7.39
N VAL A 16 12.16 1.13 8.69
CA VAL A 16 12.01 -0.24 9.22
C VAL A 16 10.80 -0.99 8.63
N GLY A 17 9.60 -0.40 8.70
CA GLY A 17 8.39 -1.01 8.15
C GLY A 17 8.42 -1.12 6.63
N TRP A 18 8.98 -0.11 5.96
CA TRP A 18 9.20 -0.13 4.51
C TRP A 18 10.06 -1.32 4.10
N HIS A 19 11.20 -1.55 4.78
CA HIS A 19 12.09 -2.67 4.49
C HIS A 19 11.41 -4.02 4.73
N CYS A 20 10.52 -4.14 5.72
CA CYS A 20 9.73 -5.35 5.91
C CYS A 20 8.79 -5.63 4.73
N ILE A 21 8.13 -4.59 4.20
CA ILE A 21 7.26 -4.69 3.02
C ILE A 21 8.08 -5.08 1.79
N ASP A 22 9.21 -4.39 1.54
CA ASP A 22 10.10 -4.68 0.41
C ASP A 22 10.66 -6.11 0.46
N ALA A 23 11.08 -6.58 1.65
CA ALA A 23 11.56 -7.93 1.83
C ALA A 23 10.47 -8.97 1.52
N HIS A 24 9.22 -8.68 1.90
CA HIS A 24 8.08 -9.55 1.59
C HIS A 24 7.77 -9.57 0.09
N LEU A 25 7.73 -8.41 -0.56
CA LEU A 25 7.53 -8.30 -2.01
C LEU A 25 8.64 -8.98 -2.81
N ALA A 26 9.88 -8.96 -2.31
CA ALA A 26 10.98 -9.68 -2.92
C ALA A 26 10.78 -11.21 -2.93
N THR A 27 9.95 -11.77 -2.03
CA THR A 27 9.59 -13.20 -2.08
C THR A 27 8.72 -13.55 -3.30
N LEU A 28 7.92 -12.59 -3.77
CA LEU A 28 7.04 -12.74 -4.94
C LEU A 28 7.74 -12.33 -6.24
N TYR A 29 8.52 -11.25 -6.21
CA TYR A 29 9.09 -10.63 -7.42
C TYR A 29 10.60 -10.86 -7.61
N GLY A 30 11.28 -11.43 -6.62
CA GLY A 30 12.73 -11.59 -6.63
C GLY A 30 13.46 -10.24 -6.64
N GLU A 31 14.53 -10.14 -7.43
CA GLU A 31 15.35 -8.93 -7.54
C GLU A 31 14.75 -7.83 -8.44
N ARG A 32 13.55 -8.04 -8.97
CA ARG A 32 12.91 -7.06 -9.87
C ARG A 32 12.57 -5.81 -9.08
N LYS A 33 13.15 -4.69 -9.48
CA LYS A 33 12.83 -3.39 -8.90
C LYS A 33 11.46 -2.91 -9.40
N PRO A 34 10.55 -2.48 -8.52
CA PRO A 34 9.31 -1.87 -8.95
C PRO A 34 9.56 -0.52 -9.61
N ARG A 35 8.56 -0.07 -10.36
CA ARG A 35 8.43 1.36 -10.70
C ARG A 35 7.72 2.02 -9.52
N HIS A 36 8.44 2.85 -8.77
CA HIS A 36 7.94 3.47 -7.55
C HIS A 36 7.64 4.95 -7.76
N TYR A 37 6.47 5.38 -7.29
CA TYR A 37 5.99 6.76 -7.39
C TYR A 37 5.69 7.30 -6.00
N ALA A 38 6.44 8.33 -5.60
CA ALA A 38 6.26 9.07 -4.36
C ALA A 38 5.52 10.39 -4.61
N PRO A 39 4.81 10.95 -3.61
CA PRO A 39 4.18 12.25 -3.75
C PRO A 39 5.25 13.37 -3.89
N PRO A 40 4.94 14.47 -4.60
CA PRO A 40 5.86 15.61 -4.69
C PRO A 40 6.18 16.25 -3.33
N LEU A 41 5.23 16.18 -2.39
CA LEU A 41 5.37 16.62 -1.01
C LEU A 41 4.73 15.57 -0.10
N HIS A 42 5.52 15.02 0.82
CA HIS A 42 5.05 14.01 1.78
C HIS A 42 3.96 14.57 2.69
N PHE A 43 3.02 13.71 3.10
CA PHE A 43 1.91 14.07 3.95
C PHE A 43 2.35 14.69 5.27
N ILE A 44 3.37 14.10 5.91
CA ILE A 44 3.94 14.61 7.17
C ILE A 44 4.53 16.02 7.04
N ALA A 45 4.88 16.44 5.82
CA ALA A 45 5.39 17.77 5.51
C ALA A 45 4.29 18.73 4.98
N GLY A 46 3.01 18.38 5.14
CA GLY A 46 1.87 19.17 4.69
C GLY A 46 1.39 18.88 3.27
N GLY A 47 1.80 17.75 2.68
CA GLY A 47 1.25 17.23 1.42
C GLY A 47 -0.21 16.80 1.53
N THR A 48 -0.86 16.56 0.40
CA THR A 48 -2.30 16.17 0.35
C THR A 48 -2.53 14.68 0.20
N ASP A 49 -1.48 13.92 -0.13
CA ASP A 49 -1.52 12.49 -0.42
C ASP A 49 -0.94 11.73 0.80
N PRO A 50 -1.77 10.99 1.56
CA PRO A 50 -1.31 10.28 2.76
C PRO A 50 -0.32 9.15 2.50
N LEU A 51 -0.32 8.59 1.29
CA LEU A 51 0.62 7.54 0.91
C LEU A 51 1.99 8.15 0.60
N ASP A 52 3.04 7.64 1.24
CA ASP A 52 4.43 7.97 0.95
C ASP A 52 4.90 7.39 -0.40
N GLY A 53 4.17 6.41 -0.94
CA GLY A 53 4.34 6.03 -2.33
C GLY A 53 3.51 4.83 -2.75
N THR A 54 3.64 4.48 -4.03
CA THR A 54 3.06 3.28 -4.63
C THR A 54 4.08 2.61 -5.53
N SER A 55 4.24 1.29 -5.37
CA SER A 55 5.13 0.45 -6.17
C SER A 55 4.32 -0.35 -7.19
N PHE A 56 4.78 -0.35 -8.45
CA PHE A 56 4.14 -1.06 -9.56
C PHE A 56 5.03 -2.21 -10.01
N TYR A 57 4.46 -3.41 -10.02
CA TYR A 57 5.13 -4.65 -10.45
C TYR A 57 4.40 -5.29 -11.62
N ASP A 58 5.15 -5.71 -12.64
CA ASP A 58 4.63 -6.57 -13.69
C ASP A 58 4.44 -7.99 -13.15
N HIS A 59 3.18 -8.43 -13.04
CA HIS A 59 2.83 -9.75 -12.54
C HIS A 59 2.48 -10.70 -13.70
N PRO A 60 3.18 -11.84 -13.85
CA PRO A 60 3.02 -12.76 -14.98
C PRO A 60 1.81 -13.71 -14.83
N GLY A 61 0.79 -13.30 -14.07
CA GLY A 61 -0.42 -14.10 -13.85
C GLY A 61 -1.22 -14.31 -15.14
N ASP A 62 -2.35 -14.99 -15.03
CA ASP A 62 -3.30 -15.16 -16.14
C ASP A 62 -4.67 -14.58 -15.76
N PRO A 63 -5.05 -13.40 -16.28
CA PRO A 63 -4.28 -12.56 -17.21
C PRO A 63 -3.08 -11.87 -16.54
N ALA A 64 -2.08 -11.53 -17.35
CA ALA A 64 -0.96 -10.72 -16.90
C ALA A 64 -1.49 -9.33 -16.51
N HIS A 65 -0.99 -8.81 -15.39
CA HIS A 65 -1.50 -7.57 -14.80
C HIS A 65 -0.39 -6.80 -14.10
N ILE A 66 -0.68 -5.55 -13.77
CA ILE A 66 0.14 -4.74 -12.88
C ILE A 66 -0.39 -4.89 -11.46
N HIS A 67 0.49 -5.28 -10.54
CA HIS A 67 0.22 -5.29 -9.12
C HIS A 67 0.78 -4.00 -8.50
N VAL A 68 -0.11 -3.19 -7.95
CA VAL A 68 0.20 -1.92 -7.30
C VAL A 68 0.14 -2.14 -5.79
N VAL A 69 1.15 -1.69 -5.05
CA VAL A 69 1.24 -1.83 -3.59
C VAL A 69 1.52 -0.46 -2.97
N SER A 70 0.72 -0.05 -1.98
CA SER A 70 0.90 1.22 -1.28
C SER A 70 1.94 1.14 -0.16
N TYR A 71 2.45 2.32 0.19
CA TYR A 71 3.27 2.55 1.38
C TYR A 71 2.71 3.82 2.04
N GLY A 72 2.28 3.73 3.29
CA GLY A 72 1.93 4.89 4.11
C GLY A 72 0.75 4.69 5.06
N LEU A 73 0.06 3.55 4.96
CA LEU A 73 -1.01 3.20 5.90
C LEU A 73 -0.48 2.43 7.12
N SER A 74 0.68 1.80 6.97
CA SER A 74 1.45 1.18 8.06
C SER A 74 2.56 2.08 8.61
N ALA A 75 3.16 1.73 9.74
CA ALA A 75 4.28 2.47 10.31
C ALA A 75 5.58 2.16 9.57
N LEU A 76 5.91 2.98 8.58
CA LEU A 76 7.02 2.75 7.63
C LEU A 76 8.41 3.03 8.20
N TYR A 77 8.53 4.06 9.04
CA TYR A 77 9.81 4.60 9.50
C TYR A 77 10.08 4.23 10.95
N TYR A 78 11.33 4.41 11.38
CA TYR A 78 11.74 4.24 12.76
C TYR A 78 10.76 4.92 13.75
N ASP A 79 10.23 4.14 14.70
CA ASP A 79 9.32 4.62 15.74
C ASP A 79 9.40 3.71 16.97
N GLU A 80 10.13 4.16 17.99
CA GLU A 80 10.24 3.46 19.28
C GLU A 80 8.88 3.23 19.95
N SER A 81 7.91 4.13 19.74
CA SER A 81 6.60 4.05 20.37
C SER A 81 5.69 2.99 19.75
N ALA A 82 5.98 2.61 18.50
CA ALA A 82 5.27 1.54 17.78
C ALA A 82 5.83 0.14 18.07
N VAL A 83 6.99 0.03 18.74
CA VAL A 83 7.66 -1.26 18.97
C VAL A 83 6.77 -2.19 19.80
N GLY A 84 6.45 -3.35 19.23
CA GLY A 84 5.61 -4.36 19.88
C GLY A 84 4.12 -4.02 19.92
N ALA A 85 3.67 -3.03 19.15
CA ALA A 85 2.25 -2.81 18.92
C ALA A 85 1.60 -4.01 18.23
N LEU A 86 0.28 -4.15 18.39
CA LEU A 86 -0.48 -5.22 17.72
C LEU A 86 -0.54 -4.99 16.21
N TYR A 87 -0.75 -3.74 15.80
CA TYR A 87 -0.89 -3.32 14.41
C TYR A 87 0.13 -2.22 14.09
N SER A 88 0.74 -2.31 12.91
CA SER A 88 1.63 -1.27 12.40
C SER A 88 0.82 -0.19 11.72
N GLY A 89 0.78 1.01 12.31
CA GLY A 89 -0.08 2.10 11.82
C GLY A 89 -1.56 1.70 11.84
N LEU A 90 -2.23 1.77 10.69
CA LEU A 90 -3.60 1.28 10.50
C LEU A 90 -3.69 -0.26 10.40
N GLY A 91 -2.55 -0.95 10.34
CA GLY A 91 -2.49 -2.42 10.31
C GLY A 91 -2.59 -3.04 8.92
N PHE A 92 -2.59 -2.23 7.86
CA PHE A 92 -2.61 -2.73 6.48
C PHE A 92 -1.95 -1.78 5.49
N GLU A 93 -1.65 -2.29 4.29
CA GLU A 93 -1.38 -1.53 3.07
C GLU A 93 -2.38 -1.94 1.99
N LEU A 94 -2.71 -1.01 1.08
CA LEU A 94 -3.58 -1.27 -0.05
C LEU A 94 -2.81 -1.92 -1.20
N THR A 95 -3.44 -2.88 -1.86
CA THR A 95 -2.98 -3.44 -3.13
C THR A 95 -4.07 -3.31 -4.19
N PHE A 96 -3.64 -3.35 -5.46
CA PHE A 96 -4.57 -3.33 -6.58
C PHE A 96 -3.98 -4.06 -7.77
N ARG A 97 -4.80 -4.87 -8.44
CA ARG A 97 -4.40 -5.64 -9.62
C ARG A 97 -5.17 -5.14 -10.81
N VAL A 98 -4.46 -4.62 -11.81
CA VAL A 98 -5.06 -4.01 -12.99
C VAL A 98 -4.45 -4.60 -14.25
N VAL A 99 -5.31 -5.12 -15.13
CA VAL A 99 -4.89 -5.59 -16.46
C VAL A 99 -4.67 -4.36 -17.35
N PRO A 100 -3.47 -4.16 -17.93
CA PRO A 100 -3.26 -3.10 -18.91
C PRO A 100 -4.18 -3.28 -20.11
N GLU A 101 -4.78 -2.18 -20.56
CA GLU A 101 -5.60 -2.24 -21.76
C GLU A 101 -4.74 -2.24 -23.04
N PRO A 102 -5.16 -2.97 -24.09
CA PRO A 102 -4.45 -2.95 -25.36
C PRO A 102 -4.32 -1.52 -25.91
N GLY A 103 -3.08 -1.09 -26.14
CA GLY A 103 -2.78 0.24 -26.69
C GLY A 103 -2.65 1.36 -25.66
N GLU A 104 -2.82 1.09 -24.36
CA GLU A 104 -2.41 2.02 -23.31
C GLU A 104 -0.91 1.86 -23.03
N GLU A 105 -0.18 2.97 -23.09
CA GLU A 105 1.24 3.03 -22.76
C GLU A 105 1.46 3.59 -21.35
N GLY A 106 2.44 3.05 -20.63
CA GLY A 106 2.83 3.49 -19.30
C GLY A 106 2.09 2.77 -18.16
N ASP A 107 2.48 3.13 -16.92
CA ASP A 107 1.86 2.56 -15.73
C ASP A 107 0.46 3.15 -15.47
N PRO A 108 -0.47 2.37 -14.90
CA PRO A 108 -1.82 2.81 -14.55
C PRO A 108 -1.82 3.71 -13.30
N THR A 109 -1.16 4.86 -13.38
CA THR A 109 -0.97 5.83 -12.27
C THR A 109 -2.28 6.41 -11.73
N TRP A 110 -3.40 6.26 -12.44
CA TRP A 110 -4.73 6.57 -11.91
C TRP A 110 -5.06 5.75 -10.65
N VAL A 111 -4.47 4.56 -10.51
CA VAL A 111 -4.61 3.71 -9.31
C VAL A 111 -3.98 4.37 -8.08
N THR A 112 -2.84 5.06 -8.22
CA THR A 112 -2.23 5.84 -7.12
C THR A 112 -3.18 6.93 -6.64
N GLY A 113 -3.89 7.60 -7.56
CA GLY A 113 -4.90 8.60 -7.22
C GLY A 113 -6.10 7.99 -6.50
N LEU A 114 -6.57 6.82 -6.95
CA LEU A 114 -7.63 6.07 -6.29
C LEU A 114 -7.24 5.66 -4.86
N MET A 115 -6.07 5.05 -4.69
CA MET A 115 -5.58 4.62 -3.38
C MET A 115 -5.38 5.81 -2.43
N ASN A 116 -4.90 6.96 -2.91
CA ASN A 116 -4.79 8.16 -2.08
C ASN A 116 -6.16 8.74 -1.69
N ASN A 117 -7.19 8.63 -2.54
CA ASN A 117 -8.56 9.01 -2.16
C ASN A 117 -9.07 8.13 -1.02
N LEU A 118 -8.80 6.82 -1.06
CA LEU A 118 -9.13 5.89 0.01
C LEU A 118 -8.33 6.21 1.29
N ALA A 119 -7.03 6.43 1.16
CA ALA A 119 -6.15 6.79 2.28
C ALA A 119 -6.60 8.08 2.98
N ARG A 120 -6.99 9.12 2.22
CA ARG A 120 -7.56 10.34 2.78
C ARG A 120 -8.84 10.08 3.55
N TYR A 121 -9.75 9.29 2.98
CA TYR A 121 -10.99 8.93 3.66
C TYR A 121 -10.72 8.21 4.99
N LEU A 122 -9.78 7.26 5.01
CA LEU A 122 -9.39 6.55 6.24
C LEU A 122 -8.82 7.53 7.28
N HIS A 123 -7.92 8.42 6.85
CA HIS A 123 -7.33 9.45 7.70
C HIS A 123 -8.38 10.41 8.28
N ASP A 124 -9.25 10.96 7.44
CA ASP A 124 -10.24 11.98 7.84
C ASP A 124 -11.36 11.40 8.69
N SER A 125 -11.75 10.15 8.45
CA SER A 125 -12.86 9.50 9.16
C SER A 125 -12.44 8.76 10.43
N GLY A 126 -11.15 8.46 10.58
CA GLY A 126 -10.63 7.58 11.64
C GLY A 126 -11.13 6.14 11.54
N ARG A 127 -11.65 5.73 10.37
CA ARG A 127 -12.09 4.36 10.08
C ARG A 127 -10.93 3.55 9.51
N TRP A 128 -11.07 2.24 9.57
CA TRP A 128 -10.23 1.26 8.89
C TRP A 128 -11.09 0.40 7.97
N PHE A 129 -10.46 -0.32 7.05
CA PHE A 129 -11.13 -1.33 6.23
C PHE A 129 -10.98 -2.72 6.85
N GLU A 130 -11.97 -3.56 6.62
CA GLU A 130 -11.93 -5.00 6.86
C GLU A 130 -12.20 -5.75 5.55
N PRO A 131 -11.72 -7.00 5.41
CA PRO A 131 -12.09 -7.82 4.26
C PRO A 131 -13.60 -7.99 4.14
N ASN A 132 -14.08 -8.06 2.90
CA ASN A 132 -15.49 -8.13 2.51
C ASN A 132 -16.27 -6.82 2.69
N GLU A 133 -15.61 -5.70 2.94
CA GLU A 133 -16.23 -4.39 2.82
C GLU A 133 -16.45 -3.99 1.36
N PHE A 134 -17.55 -3.27 1.10
CA PHE A 134 -17.87 -2.71 -0.20
C PHE A 134 -17.86 -1.19 -0.13
N ILE A 135 -17.19 -0.55 -1.09
CA ILE A 135 -17.05 0.90 -1.21
C ILE A 135 -17.74 1.34 -2.50
N PRO A 136 -18.85 2.08 -2.43
CA PRO A 136 -19.49 2.61 -3.64
C PRO A 136 -18.63 3.74 -4.24
N GLY A 137 -18.31 3.65 -5.53
CA GLY A 137 -17.51 4.64 -6.24
C GLY A 137 -18.29 5.88 -6.69
N ASN A 138 -19.63 5.88 -6.56
CA ASN A 138 -20.54 6.94 -7.02
C ASN A 138 -20.33 7.37 -8.50
N GLY A 139 -19.78 6.47 -9.30
CA GLY A 139 -19.35 6.68 -10.67
C GLY A 139 -18.27 5.67 -11.08
N PRO A 140 -17.76 5.73 -12.32
CA PRO A 140 -16.67 4.88 -12.77
C PRO A 140 -15.43 4.99 -11.89
N ILE A 141 -14.82 3.86 -11.50
CA ILE A 141 -13.60 3.87 -10.65
C ILE A 141 -12.41 4.56 -11.33
N ARG A 142 -12.41 4.58 -12.67
CA ARG A 142 -11.42 5.28 -13.48
C ARG A 142 -12.11 6.46 -14.18
N LEU A 143 -11.78 7.66 -13.73
CA LEU A 143 -12.37 8.88 -14.27
C LEU A 143 -12.11 9.01 -15.78
N GLY A 144 -13.15 9.36 -16.54
CA GLY A 144 -13.06 9.54 -17.98
C GLY A 144 -13.00 8.24 -18.79
N LYS A 145 -13.06 7.07 -18.14
CA LYS A 145 -13.17 5.78 -18.81
C LYS A 145 -14.62 5.32 -18.87
N ASP A 146 -15.02 4.80 -20.03
CA ASP A 146 -16.28 4.08 -20.18
C ASP A 146 -16.14 2.68 -19.59
N THR A 147 -16.61 2.50 -18.36
CA THR A 147 -16.54 1.23 -17.63
C THR A 147 -17.74 1.07 -16.71
N ASP A 148 -18.26 -0.15 -16.63
CA ASP A 148 -19.32 -0.54 -15.70
C ASP A 148 -18.80 -0.75 -14.26
N ILE A 149 -17.48 -0.72 -14.06
CA ILE A 149 -16.87 -0.87 -12.73
C ILE A 149 -17.03 0.44 -11.95
N THR A 150 -17.95 0.42 -10.98
CA THR A 150 -18.41 1.62 -10.26
C THR A 150 -18.31 1.50 -8.74
N GLY A 151 -17.60 0.49 -8.24
CA GLY A 151 -17.37 0.28 -6.81
C GLY A 151 -16.16 -0.62 -6.58
N LEU A 152 -15.75 -0.72 -5.32
CA LEU A 152 -14.63 -1.52 -4.87
C LEU A 152 -15.11 -2.53 -3.83
N ALA A 153 -14.52 -3.71 -3.83
CA ALA A 153 -14.61 -4.65 -2.74
C ALA A 153 -13.21 -4.79 -2.12
N ILE A 154 -13.13 -4.69 -0.81
CA ILE A 154 -11.89 -4.95 -0.07
C ILE A 154 -11.80 -6.45 0.19
N THR A 155 -10.66 -7.05 -0.12
CA THR A 155 -10.37 -8.46 0.12
C THR A 155 -8.96 -8.58 0.69
N GLU A 156 -8.57 -9.74 1.20
CA GLU A 156 -7.15 -9.98 1.43
C GLU A 156 -6.44 -10.19 0.08
N ASP A 157 -5.23 -9.65 -0.06
CA ASP A 157 -4.38 -9.94 -1.21
C ASP A 157 -4.01 -11.43 -1.21
N PRO A 158 -4.30 -12.16 -2.30
CA PRO A 158 -4.18 -13.62 -2.34
C PRO A 158 -2.74 -14.12 -2.29
N GLU A 159 -1.75 -13.27 -2.56
CA GLU A 159 -0.34 -13.64 -2.59
C GLU A 159 0.47 -13.04 -1.45
N LEU A 160 0.07 -11.86 -0.95
CA LEU A 160 0.82 -11.16 0.10
C LEU A 160 0.30 -11.44 1.51
N GLY A 161 -0.99 -11.72 1.71
CA GLY A 161 -1.53 -12.09 3.03
C GLY A 161 -1.20 -11.08 4.14
N THR A 162 -0.54 -11.53 5.22
CA THR A 162 -0.19 -10.71 6.39
C THR A 162 1.27 -10.95 6.78
N ILE A 163 1.96 -9.90 7.17
CA ILE A 163 3.32 -9.95 7.71
C ILE A 163 3.40 -9.35 9.11
N THR A 164 4.41 -9.78 9.86
CA THR A 164 4.78 -9.16 11.13
C THR A 164 5.98 -8.26 10.93
N THR A 165 5.88 -7.02 11.42
CA THR A 165 6.99 -6.06 11.45
C THR A 165 7.38 -5.76 12.91
N PRO A 166 8.53 -5.11 13.17
CA PRO A 166 8.83 -4.60 14.51
C PRO A 166 7.76 -3.66 15.09
N HIS A 167 6.99 -3.00 14.23
CA HIS A 167 5.93 -2.05 14.59
C HIS A 167 4.53 -2.68 14.66
N GLY A 168 4.41 -4.02 14.52
CA GLY A 168 3.13 -4.74 14.53
C GLY A 168 2.77 -5.36 13.19
N GLU A 169 1.57 -5.91 13.10
CA GLU A 169 1.09 -6.61 11.90
C GLU A 169 0.72 -5.65 10.77
N VAL A 170 0.98 -6.08 9.53
CA VAL A 170 0.56 -5.42 8.29
C VAL A 170 -0.13 -6.45 7.41
N ARG A 171 -1.42 -6.24 7.14
CA ARG A 171 -2.22 -7.00 6.17
C ARG A 171 -2.15 -6.33 4.81
N PHE A 172 -2.21 -7.08 3.73
CA PHE A 172 -2.33 -6.52 2.38
C PHE A 172 -3.77 -6.66 1.90
N LEU A 173 -4.41 -5.55 1.57
CA LEU A 173 -5.84 -5.45 1.25
C LEU A 173 -6.12 -4.88 -0.15
#